data_AF-A0A2T2WLU0-F1
#
_entry.id   AF-A0A2T2WLU0-F1
#
_cell.length_a   1.000
_cell.length_b   1.000
_cell.length_c   1.000
_cell.angle_alpha   90.00
_cell.angle_beta   90.00
_cell.angle_gamma   90.00
#
_symmetry.space_group_name_H-M   'P 1'
#
loop_
_entity.id
_entity.type
_entity.pdbx_description
1 polymer ?
#
loop_
_entity_poly.entity_id
_entity_poly.type
_entity_poly.pdbx_seq_one_letter_code
_entity_poly.pdbx_strand_id
1 'polypeptide(L)'
;MTDVSVTLQGGGGGGGGNWSNDSDYYGGGGGQGGKIQVVLSVTSGEVLTVEVGTGGTAGITDASSDTSGGTGGSSELLDGSTVLATATGGDGGTEANPTIPANGTGGNGGQYSVTGPAVGLSAASGANASGDTGAGISGFYGAGGAGAEGVTLAEPGSPGYVIIQPMS
;
A
#
# COMPACT_ATOMS: atom_id res chain seq x y z
N MET A 1 16.06 -15.39 -26.13
CA MET A 1 15.65 -14.82 -24.83
C MET A 1 15.64 -13.32 -24.99
N THR A 2 14.65 -12.67 -24.43
CA THR A 2 14.53 -11.22 -24.40
C THR A 2 14.35 -10.82 -22.94
N ASP A 3 15.01 -9.77 -22.51
CA ASP A 3 14.86 -9.29 -21.15
C ASP A 3 13.68 -8.32 -21.07
N VAL A 4 12.89 -8.45 -20.01
CA VAL A 4 11.82 -7.52 -19.67
C VAL A 4 12.09 -6.90 -18.31
N SER A 5 11.89 -5.60 -18.21
CA SER A 5 11.87 -4.87 -16.94
C SER A 5 10.43 -4.78 -16.45
N VAL A 6 10.18 -5.22 -15.22
CA VAL A 6 8.87 -5.15 -14.56
C VAL A 6 9.00 -4.29 -13.31
N THR A 7 8.25 -3.19 -13.24
CA THR A 7 8.13 -2.37 -12.02
C THR A 7 6.81 -2.71 -11.34
N LEU A 8 6.88 -3.11 -10.08
CA LEU A 8 5.74 -3.40 -9.21
C LEU A 8 5.67 -2.34 -8.10
N GLN A 9 4.44 -1.92 -7.79
CA GLN A 9 4.13 -1.08 -6.64
C GLN A 9 2.92 -1.68 -5.92
N GLY A 10 3.04 -1.95 -4.62
CA GLY A 10 1.92 -2.39 -3.79
C GLY A 10 0.90 -1.27 -3.56
N GLY A 11 -0.34 -1.63 -3.20
CA GLY A 11 -1.36 -0.66 -2.82
C GLY A 11 -1.06 0.00 -1.47
N GLY A 12 -1.51 1.23 -1.25
CA GLY A 12 -1.39 1.88 0.05
C GLY A 12 -2.41 1.36 1.04
N GLY A 13 -2.12 1.46 2.34
CA GLY A 13 -3.10 1.20 3.40
C GLY A 13 -4.13 2.33 3.51
N GLY A 14 -5.32 2.03 4.03
CA GLY A 14 -6.33 3.05 4.32
C GLY A 14 -6.06 3.79 5.64
N GLY A 15 -6.59 5.00 5.78
CA GLY A 15 -6.55 5.71 7.06
C GLY A 15 -7.54 5.13 8.08
N GLY A 16 -7.25 5.32 9.36
CA GLY A 16 -8.10 4.92 10.48
C GLY A 16 -9.24 5.91 10.74
N GLY A 17 -10.33 5.40 11.32
CA GLY A 17 -11.49 6.20 11.72
C GLY A 17 -11.26 7.06 12.97
N ASN A 18 -12.24 7.92 13.26
CA ASN A 18 -12.22 8.79 14.43
C ASN A 18 -13.60 8.89 15.08
N TRP A 19 -13.63 8.63 16.38
CA TRP A 19 -14.83 8.69 17.21
C TRP A 19 -15.28 10.11 17.52
N SER A 20 -14.29 10.99 17.59
CA SER A 20 -14.45 12.26 18.27
C SER A 20 -14.89 13.34 17.30
N ASN A 21 -15.90 14.12 17.72
CA ASN A 21 -16.15 15.41 17.09
C ASN A 21 -15.11 16.47 17.50
N ASP A 22 -14.17 16.10 18.36
CA ASP A 22 -13.03 16.89 18.76
C ASP A 22 -11.89 16.73 17.73
N SER A 23 -11.44 17.86 17.19
CA SER A 23 -10.31 17.94 16.25
C SER A 23 -8.97 17.59 16.90
N ASP A 24 -8.90 17.57 18.24
CA ASP A 24 -7.68 17.21 18.95
C ASP A 24 -7.39 15.69 18.87
N TYR A 25 -8.37 14.88 18.44
CA TYR A 25 -8.20 13.46 18.15
C TYR A 25 -8.35 13.16 16.67
N TYR A 26 -7.52 12.26 16.17
CA TYR A 26 -7.55 11.82 14.79
C TYR A 26 -7.20 10.33 14.65
N GLY A 27 -7.75 9.69 13.62
CA GLY A 27 -7.32 8.37 13.18
C GLY A 27 -5.96 8.45 12.47
N GLY A 28 -5.18 7.38 12.50
CA GLY A 28 -3.86 7.34 11.86
C GLY A 28 -3.97 7.26 10.34
N GLY A 29 -3.04 7.89 9.61
CA GLY A 29 -2.91 7.71 8.16
C GLY A 29 -2.42 6.30 7.79
N GLY A 30 -2.75 5.83 6.58
CA GLY A 30 -2.26 4.56 6.04
C GLY A 30 -0.85 4.66 5.46
N GLY A 31 -0.08 3.57 5.51
CA GLY A 31 1.26 3.47 4.95
C GLY A 31 1.27 3.32 3.43
N GLN A 32 2.37 3.71 2.78
CA GLN A 32 2.53 3.59 1.33
C GLN A 32 2.88 2.14 0.96
N GLY A 33 2.45 1.61 -0.19
CA GLY A 33 2.94 0.32 -0.69
C GLY A 33 4.45 0.32 -0.99
N GLY A 34 5.06 -0.87 -1.00
CA GLY A 34 6.44 -1.06 -1.42
C GLY A 34 6.62 -0.91 -2.93
N LYS A 35 7.87 -0.74 -3.38
CA LYS A 35 8.22 -0.64 -4.80
C LYS A 35 9.42 -1.52 -5.13
N ILE A 36 9.35 -2.24 -6.26
CA ILE A 36 10.50 -2.93 -6.84
C ILE A 36 10.46 -2.89 -8.35
N GLN A 37 11.64 -2.77 -8.97
CA GLN A 37 11.86 -3.01 -10.39
C GLN A 37 12.76 -4.24 -10.52
N VAL A 38 12.33 -5.22 -11.31
CA VAL A 38 13.08 -6.43 -11.60
C VAL A 38 13.33 -6.57 -13.09
N VAL A 39 14.41 -7.28 -13.45
CA VAL A 39 14.62 -7.80 -14.80
C VAL A 39 14.45 -9.31 -14.80
N LEU A 40 13.80 -9.80 -15.86
CA LEU A 40 13.56 -11.20 -16.09
C LEU A 40 13.83 -11.53 -17.55
N SER A 41 14.65 -12.56 -17.80
CA SER A 41 14.82 -13.11 -19.13
C SER A 41 13.66 -14.03 -19.47
N VAL A 42 12.95 -13.73 -20.56
CA VAL A 42 11.79 -14.51 -21.02
C VAL A 42 12.04 -15.15 -22.37
N THR A 43 11.35 -16.25 -22.62
CA THR A 43 11.31 -16.93 -23.91
C THR A 43 10.05 -16.55 -24.68
N SER A 44 10.12 -16.54 -26.00
CA SER A 44 8.93 -16.27 -26.83
C SER A 44 7.85 -17.32 -26.56
N GLY A 45 6.63 -16.87 -26.26
CA GLY A 45 5.49 -17.72 -25.91
C GLY A 45 5.37 -18.05 -24.43
N GLU A 46 6.31 -17.62 -23.58
CA GLU A 46 6.20 -17.72 -22.13
C GLU A 46 5.11 -16.76 -21.61
N VAL A 47 4.33 -17.22 -20.62
CA VAL A 47 3.22 -16.46 -20.04
C VAL A 47 3.54 -16.12 -18.60
N LEU A 48 3.68 -14.83 -18.33
CA LEU A 48 3.81 -14.30 -16.98
C LEU A 48 2.48 -13.74 -16.52
N THR A 49 2.14 -13.98 -15.26
CA THR A 49 0.96 -13.38 -14.62
C THR A 49 1.41 -12.22 -13.77
N VAL A 50 0.64 -11.14 -13.81
CA VAL A 50 0.86 -9.97 -12.98
C VAL A 50 -0.40 -9.70 -12.18
N GLU A 51 -0.24 -9.65 -10.87
CA GLU A 51 -1.30 -9.24 -9.96
C GLU A 51 -1.01 -7.82 -9.48
N VAL A 52 -2.05 -6.99 -9.43
CA VAL A 52 -1.95 -5.59 -9.00
C VAL A 52 -2.66 -5.45 -7.67
N GLY A 53 -1.93 -4.96 -6.67
CA GLY A 53 -2.44 -4.75 -5.33
C GLY A 53 -3.56 -3.72 -5.28
N THR A 54 -4.64 -4.04 -4.57
CA THR A 54 -5.73 -3.09 -4.30
C THR A 54 -5.31 -2.07 -3.24
N GLY A 55 -5.99 -0.93 -3.20
CA GLY A 55 -5.88 -0.01 -2.06
C GLY A 55 -6.53 -0.60 -0.81
N GLY A 56 -6.03 -0.20 0.36
CA GLY A 56 -6.62 -0.50 1.66
C GLY A 56 -7.95 0.25 1.87
N THR A 57 -8.89 -0.36 2.57
CA THR A 57 -10.19 0.26 2.87
C THR A 57 -10.04 1.38 3.91
N ALA A 58 -10.81 2.46 3.76
CA ALA A 58 -10.90 3.48 4.81
C ALA A 58 -11.52 2.90 6.09
N GLY A 59 -11.05 3.40 7.24
CA GLY A 59 -11.69 3.17 8.52
C GLY A 59 -13.08 3.82 8.59
N ILE A 60 -14.01 3.20 9.31
CA ILE A 60 -15.33 3.76 9.55
C ILE A 60 -15.20 4.91 10.54
N THR A 61 -15.88 6.03 10.26
CA THR A 61 -16.00 7.18 11.16
C THR A 61 -17.42 7.19 11.71
N ASP A 62 -17.61 6.74 12.96
CA ASP A 62 -18.92 6.67 13.62
C ASP A 62 -18.76 6.89 15.12
N ALA A 63 -19.56 7.82 15.67
CA ALA A 63 -19.67 8.11 17.10
C ALA A 63 -20.10 6.91 17.98
N SER A 64 -20.26 5.72 17.43
CA SER A 64 -20.54 4.48 18.14
C SER A 64 -19.61 3.31 17.80
N SER A 65 -18.76 3.43 16.76
CA SER A 65 -17.91 2.34 16.28
C SER A 65 -16.90 2.81 15.23
N ASP A 66 -15.63 2.99 15.61
CA ASP A 66 -14.56 3.22 14.65
C ASP A 66 -13.77 1.96 14.34
N THR A 67 -13.14 1.97 13.18
CA THR A 67 -12.28 0.87 12.74
C THR A 67 -10.97 1.42 12.18
N SER A 68 -9.90 0.66 12.38
CA SER A 68 -8.65 0.83 11.65
C SER A 68 -8.89 0.81 10.14
N GLY A 69 -8.01 1.48 9.40
CA GLY A 69 -7.91 1.31 7.97
C GLY A 69 -7.43 -0.10 7.60
N GLY A 70 -7.82 -0.57 6.43
CA GLY A 70 -7.37 -1.85 5.89
C GLY A 70 -5.98 -1.77 5.28
N THR A 71 -5.25 -2.88 5.30
CA THR A 71 -3.96 -3.04 4.61
C THR A 71 -4.16 -3.05 3.09
N GLY A 72 -3.24 -2.43 2.34
CA GLY A 72 -3.21 -2.50 0.88
C GLY A 72 -2.79 -3.89 0.37
N GLY A 73 -3.23 -4.24 -0.83
CA GLY A 73 -2.85 -5.47 -1.50
C GLY A 73 -1.43 -5.44 -2.06
N SER A 74 -0.82 -6.62 -2.19
CA SER A 74 0.45 -6.81 -2.86
C SER A 74 0.31 -6.77 -4.38
N SER A 75 1.33 -6.25 -5.06
CA SER A 75 1.52 -6.45 -6.50
C SER A 75 2.59 -7.51 -6.72
N GLU A 76 2.32 -8.48 -7.59
CA GLU A 76 3.14 -9.67 -7.77
C GLU A 76 3.40 -9.97 -9.24
N LEU A 77 4.61 -10.47 -9.52
CA LEU A 77 4.98 -11.06 -10.79
C LEU A 77 5.12 -12.57 -10.60
N LEU A 78 4.36 -13.35 -11.37
CA LEU A 78 4.33 -14.80 -11.26
C LEU A 78 4.68 -15.49 -12.58
N ASP A 79 5.37 -16.61 -12.47
CA ASP A 79 5.47 -17.65 -13.51
C ASP A 79 4.73 -18.90 -13.03
N GLY A 80 3.54 -19.13 -13.62
CA GLY A 80 2.57 -20.09 -13.12
C GLY A 80 2.15 -19.78 -11.68
N SER A 81 2.58 -20.61 -10.72
CA SER A 81 2.32 -20.44 -9.28
C SER A 81 3.53 -19.92 -8.49
N THR A 82 4.65 -19.67 -9.18
CA THR A 82 5.89 -19.22 -8.54
C THR A 82 5.93 -17.71 -8.53
N VAL A 83 5.98 -17.10 -7.35
CA VAL A 83 6.16 -15.66 -7.19
C VAL A 83 7.63 -15.31 -7.41
N LEU A 84 7.88 -14.52 -8.46
CA LEU A 84 9.21 -14.07 -8.86
C LEU A 84 9.57 -12.73 -8.22
N ALA A 85 8.59 -11.86 -8.02
CA ALA A 85 8.78 -10.59 -7.33
C ALA A 85 7.48 -10.13 -6.68
N THR A 86 7.61 -9.47 -5.53
CA THR A 86 6.50 -8.91 -4.77
C THR A 86 6.83 -7.50 -4.33
N ALA A 87 5.84 -6.61 -4.46
CA ALA A 87 5.78 -5.33 -3.75
C ALA A 87 4.54 -5.37 -2.86
N THR A 88 4.71 -5.49 -1.54
CA THR A 88 3.57 -5.60 -0.61
C THR A 88 2.86 -4.27 -0.48
N GLY A 89 1.58 -4.32 -0.13
CA GLY A 89 0.87 -3.10 0.25
C GLY A 89 1.34 -2.53 1.60
N GLY A 90 0.95 -1.29 1.86
CA GLY A 90 1.16 -0.62 3.15
C GLY A 90 0.07 -0.98 4.16
N ASP A 91 0.40 -0.92 5.44
CA ASP A 91 -0.55 -1.16 6.53
C ASP A 91 -1.54 -0.01 6.67
N GLY A 92 -2.77 -0.30 7.08
CA GLY A 92 -3.73 0.73 7.44
C GLY A 92 -3.33 1.46 8.73
N GLY A 93 -3.76 2.70 8.88
CA GLY A 93 -3.63 3.45 10.13
C GLY A 93 -4.68 3.00 11.15
N THR A 94 -4.36 3.10 12.44
CA THR A 94 -5.28 2.67 13.50
C THR A 94 -6.33 3.74 13.80
N GLU A 95 -7.49 3.32 14.31
CA GLU A 95 -8.52 4.24 14.78
C GLU A 95 -8.05 5.05 16.00
N ALA A 96 -8.63 6.23 16.19
CA ALA A 96 -8.56 6.92 17.46
C ALA A 96 -9.33 6.12 18.53
N ASN A 97 -8.72 5.88 19.70
CA ASN A 97 -9.38 5.05 20.72
C ASN A 97 -10.41 5.88 21.51
N PRO A 98 -11.68 5.45 21.55
CA PRO A 98 -12.73 6.16 22.26
C PRO A 98 -12.60 6.10 23.79
N THR A 99 -12.06 5.00 24.31
CA THR A 99 -11.98 4.74 25.76
C THR A 99 -10.74 5.33 26.41
N ILE A 100 -9.71 5.62 25.63
CA ILE A 100 -8.46 6.23 26.07
C ILE A 100 -8.17 7.36 25.10
N PRO A 101 -8.25 8.64 25.51
CA PRO A 101 -8.03 9.78 24.62
C PRO A 101 -6.62 9.73 24.03
N ALA A 102 -6.49 9.11 22.87
CA ALA A 102 -5.24 8.86 22.18
C ALA A 102 -5.50 8.81 20.67
N ASN A 103 -4.61 9.46 19.92
CA ASN A 103 -4.65 9.46 18.47
C ASN A 103 -4.32 8.08 17.91
N GLY A 104 -4.89 7.80 16.75
CA GLY A 104 -4.48 6.68 15.92
C GLY A 104 -3.01 6.81 15.52
N THR A 105 -2.38 5.67 15.36
CA THR A 105 -1.00 5.55 14.88
C THR A 105 -1.00 5.32 13.38
N GLY A 106 -0.07 5.97 12.67
CA GLY A 106 0.10 5.76 11.24
C GLY A 106 0.51 4.32 10.90
N GLY A 107 0.10 3.85 9.73
CA GLY A 107 0.47 2.55 9.18
C GLY A 107 1.90 2.50 8.65
N ASN A 108 2.49 1.30 8.65
CA ASN A 108 3.82 1.05 8.09
C ASN A 108 3.79 0.98 6.56
N GLY A 109 4.91 1.35 5.94
CA GLY A 109 5.11 1.17 4.52
C GLY A 109 5.34 -0.28 4.11
N GLY A 110 4.85 -0.63 2.93
CA GLY A 110 5.01 -1.94 2.32
C GLY A 110 6.47 -2.27 1.99
N GLN A 111 6.74 -3.56 1.86
CA GLN A 111 8.07 -4.12 1.61
C GLN A 111 8.16 -4.66 0.19
N TYR A 112 9.31 -5.22 -0.16
CA TYR A 112 9.54 -5.86 -1.43
C TYR A 112 10.36 -7.13 -1.26
N SER A 113 10.22 -8.05 -2.21
CA SER A 113 11.04 -9.26 -2.32
C SER A 113 11.22 -9.67 -3.77
N VAL A 114 12.32 -10.37 -4.04
CA VAL A 114 12.61 -10.95 -5.34
C VAL A 114 13.13 -12.38 -5.15
N THR A 115 12.65 -13.28 -6.01
CA THR A 115 13.05 -14.67 -6.08
C THR A 115 13.60 -14.94 -7.49
N GLY A 116 14.67 -15.71 -7.58
CA GLY A 116 15.20 -16.14 -8.88
C GLY A 116 14.14 -16.89 -9.70
N PRO A 117 14.13 -16.77 -11.04
CA PRO A 117 15.17 -16.14 -11.88
C PRO A 117 15.11 -14.61 -12.01
N ALA A 118 14.13 -13.92 -11.40
CA ALA A 118 14.09 -12.46 -11.46
C ALA A 118 15.24 -11.83 -10.65
N VAL A 119 15.76 -10.69 -11.13
CA VAL A 119 16.82 -9.93 -10.46
C VAL A 119 16.33 -8.52 -10.16
N GLY A 120 16.38 -8.12 -8.88
CA GLY A 120 16.03 -6.76 -8.47
C GLY A 120 17.06 -5.73 -8.94
N LEU A 121 16.61 -4.70 -9.67
CA LEU A 121 17.45 -3.59 -10.13
C LEU A 121 17.35 -2.36 -9.22
N SER A 122 16.15 -2.04 -8.75
CA SER A 122 15.91 -0.95 -7.81
C SER A 122 14.71 -1.29 -6.93
N ALA A 123 14.77 -0.93 -5.65
CA ALA A 123 13.70 -1.23 -4.72
C ALA A 123 13.67 -0.21 -3.58
N ALA A 124 12.47 0.06 -3.08
CA ALA A 124 12.25 0.94 -1.94
C ALA A 124 11.08 0.40 -1.11
N SER A 125 11.24 0.39 0.22
CA SER A 125 10.09 0.23 1.11
C SER A 125 9.19 1.46 0.96
N GLY A 126 7.89 1.26 1.14
CA GLY A 126 6.96 2.38 1.25
C GLY A 126 7.30 3.26 2.45
N ALA A 127 6.88 4.51 2.41
CA ALA A 127 6.92 5.39 3.58
C ALA A 127 5.89 4.97 4.63
N ASN A 128 6.25 5.12 5.91
CA ASN A 128 5.30 5.06 7.01
C ASN A 128 4.48 6.35 7.06
N ALA A 129 3.24 6.26 7.51
CA ALA A 129 2.44 7.43 7.83
C ALA A 129 2.79 7.97 9.21
N SER A 130 2.55 9.26 9.41
CA SER A 130 2.63 9.91 10.72
C SER A 130 1.43 10.81 10.93
N GLY A 131 0.81 10.71 12.11
CA GLY A 131 -0.41 11.45 12.40
C GLY A 131 -1.58 10.93 11.58
N ASP A 132 -2.46 11.86 11.21
CA ASP A 132 -3.63 11.69 10.35
C ASP A 132 -3.28 11.67 8.85
N THR A 133 -2.13 12.20 8.46
CA THR A 133 -1.74 12.21 7.04
C THR A 133 -1.34 10.81 6.54
N GLY A 134 -1.96 10.40 5.42
CA GLY A 134 -1.54 9.20 4.69
C GLY A 134 -0.13 9.34 4.13
N ALA A 135 0.59 8.23 4.01
CA ALA A 135 1.96 8.24 3.50
C ALA A 135 2.01 8.31 1.97
N GLY A 136 2.99 9.09 1.47
CA GLY A 136 3.13 9.35 0.04
C GLY A 136 2.28 10.52 -0.44
N ILE A 137 2.37 10.82 -1.74
CA ILE A 137 1.60 11.93 -2.31
C ILE A 137 0.20 11.39 -2.65
N SER A 138 -0.85 11.99 -2.09
CA SER A 138 -2.23 11.63 -2.41
C SER A 138 -2.50 11.72 -3.92
N GLY A 139 -3.29 10.79 -4.44
CA GLY A 139 -3.57 10.65 -5.88
C GLY A 139 -2.49 9.93 -6.69
N PHE A 140 -1.42 9.44 -6.05
CA PHE A 140 -0.42 8.59 -6.68
C PHE A 140 -0.61 7.11 -6.28
N TYR A 141 -0.26 6.20 -7.18
CA TYR A 141 -0.37 4.77 -6.93
C TYR A 141 0.43 4.34 -5.69
N GLY A 142 -0.18 3.46 -4.90
CA GLY A 142 0.40 2.97 -3.66
C GLY A 142 0.45 3.98 -2.51
N ALA A 143 -0.05 5.21 -2.67
CA ALA A 143 -0.16 6.16 -1.56
C ALA A 143 -1.15 5.66 -0.51
N GLY A 144 -0.83 5.84 0.78
CA GLY A 144 -1.75 5.53 1.86
C GLY A 144 -2.82 6.61 2.03
N GLY A 145 -3.99 6.22 2.53
CA GLY A 145 -5.11 7.13 2.76
C GLY A 145 -4.95 7.95 4.05
N ALA A 146 -5.49 9.16 4.09
CA ALA A 146 -5.54 9.96 5.31
C ALA A 146 -6.49 9.35 6.35
N GLY A 147 -6.12 9.42 7.62
CA GLY A 147 -7.00 9.14 8.75
C GLY A 147 -8.04 10.24 8.96
N ALA A 148 -9.09 9.92 9.71
CA ALA A 148 -10.16 10.86 10.00
C ALA A 148 -9.72 11.92 11.02
N GLU A 149 -10.01 13.20 10.77
CA GLU A 149 -9.83 14.32 11.70
C GLU A 149 -11.19 14.99 11.96
N GLY A 150 -11.65 15.00 13.22
CA GLY A 150 -13.00 15.42 13.59
C GLY A 150 -14.11 14.71 12.79
N VAL A 151 -14.96 15.48 12.08
CA VAL A 151 -16.04 14.94 11.22
C VAL A 151 -15.59 14.63 9.78
N THR A 152 -14.30 14.75 9.46
CA THR A 152 -13.75 14.42 8.14
C THR A 152 -13.56 12.92 8.04
N LEU A 153 -14.03 12.32 6.94
CA LEU A 153 -13.94 10.87 6.72
C LEU A 153 -12.49 10.44 6.47
N ALA A 154 -12.13 9.26 6.97
CA ALA A 154 -10.91 8.59 6.56
C ALA A 154 -10.94 8.26 5.06
N GLU A 155 -9.76 8.25 4.44
CA GLU A 155 -9.60 7.96 3.01
C GLU A 155 -9.08 6.53 2.78
N PRO A 156 -9.50 5.88 1.69
CA PRO A 156 -8.91 4.62 1.28
C PRO A 156 -7.49 4.83 0.75
N GLY A 157 -6.68 3.78 0.82
CA GLY A 157 -5.38 3.76 0.16
C GLY A 157 -5.54 3.71 -1.37
N SER A 158 -4.54 4.22 -2.08
CA SER A 158 -4.49 4.14 -3.54
C SER A 158 -4.08 2.74 -4.01
N PRO A 159 -4.64 2.23 -5.12
CA PRO A 159 -4.22 0.96 -5.68
C PRO A 159 -2.75 1.00 -6.12
N GLY A 160 -2.15 -0.18 -6.22
CA GLY A 160 -0.83 -0.39 -6.79
C GLY A 160 -0.81 -0.18 -8.30
N TYR A 161 0.36 -0.39 -8.91
CA TYR A 161 0.50 -0.39 -10.38
C TYR A 161 1.62 -1.31 -10.83
N VAL A 162 1.59 -1.65 -12.12
CA VAL A 162 2.66 -2.39 -12.79
C VAL A 162 3.00 -1.75 -14.13
N ILE A 163 4.31 -1.66 -14.42
CA ILE A 163 4.85 -1.25 -15.73
C ILE A 163 5.73 -2.38 -16.25
N ILE A 164 5.49 -2.81 -17.49
CA ILE A 164 6.29 -3.81 -18.20
C ILE A 164 6.94 -3.13 -19.40
N GLN A 165 8.25 -3.25 -19.52
CA GLN A 165 9.03 -2.65 -20.61
C GLN A 165 10.01 -3.67 -21.19
N PRO A 166 10.07 -3.81 -22.53
CA PRO A 166 11.14 -4.59 -23.15
C PRO A 166 12.48 -3.88 -22.96
N MET A 167 13.53 -4.66 -22.73
CA MET A 167 14.91 -4.17 -22.68
C MET A 167 15.54 -4.32 -24.07
N SER A 168 16.16 -3.24 -24.56
CA SER A 168 16.84 -3.18 -25.86
C SER A 168 18.28 -3.68 -25.79
#